data_AF-A0A2V8GV86-F1
#
_entry.id   AF-A0A2V8GV86-F1
#
_cell.length_a   1.000
_cell.length_b   1.000
_cell.length_c   1.000
_cell.angle_alpha   90.00
_cell.angle_beta   90.00
_cell.angle_gamma   90.00
#
_symmetry.space_group_name_H-M   'P 1'
#
loop_
_entity.id
_entity.type
_entity.pdbx_description
1 polymer ?
#
loop_
_entity_poly.entity_id
_entity_poly.type
_entity_poly.pdbx_seq_one_letter_code
_entity_poly.pdbx_strand_id
1 'polypeptide(L)'
;MDLLEDVGVKPDRVVVGHLGNLVDPTVQIHKAICKRGAYVGFDRLGGPTDEPQVPMVMALVNAGFADRVMLSSDLARPNAIKRNGGPGYAKTLTVFLPKLKAAGATDDVIRQMTVDNPRQFLAFVPKTRRPA
;
A
#
# COMPACT_ATOMS: atom_id res chain seq x y z
N MET A 1 5.08 -7.94 -14.06
CA MET A 1 4.58 -9.12 -13.34
C MET A 1 5.03 -10.39 -14.05
N ASP A 2 4.87 -10.51 -15.37
CA ASP A 2 5.25 -11.69 -16.14
C ASP A 2 6.67 -12.20 -15.84
N LEU A 3 7.67 -11.31 -15.81
CA LEU A 3 9.05 -11.68 -15.48
C LEU A 3 9.19 -12.36 -14.11
N LEU A 4 8.45 -11.90 -13.09
CA LEU A 4 8.51 -12.48 -11.74
C LEU A 4 7.83 -13.85 -11.72
N GLU A 5 6.69 -13.96 -12.39
CA GLU A 5 5.93 -15.21 -12.48
C GLU A 5 6.67 -16.28 -13.30
N ASP A 6 7.38 -15.88 -14.36
CA ASP A 6 8.21 -16.76 -15.21
C ASP A 6 9.33 -17.44 -14.42
N VAL A 7 9.92 -16.73 -13.44
CA VAL A 7 10.93 -17.29 -12.53
C VAL A 7 10.32 -17.94 -11.27
N GLY A 8 9.01 -18.15 -11.25
CA GLY A 8 8.29 -18.89 -10.20
C GLY A 8 7.97 -18.09 -8.93
N VAL A 9 8.07 -16.75 -8.96
CA VAL A 9 7.61 -15.92 -7.84
C VAL A 9 6.10 -15.89 -7.81
N LYS A 10 5.51 -16.29 -6.69
CA LYS A 10 4.07 -16.22 -6.49
C LYS A 10 3.61 -14.75 -6.39
N PRO A 11 2.57 -14.32 -7.11
CA PRO A 11 2.11 -12.93 -7.07
C PRO A 11 1.73 -12.42 -5.68
N ASP A 12 1.19 -13.28 -4.81
CA ASP A 12 0.87 -12.96 -3.41
C ASP A 12 2.11 -12.64 -2.54
N ARG A 13 3.32 -12.78 -3.09
CA ARG A 13 4.59 -12.36 -2.50
C ARG A 13 5.18 -11.10 -3.15
N VAL A 14 4.40 -10.42 -3.99
CA VAL A 14 4.81 -9.20 -4.67
C VAL A 14 3.94 -8.03 -4.23
N VAL A 15 4.59 -6.91 -3.92
CA VAL A 15 3.95 -5.60 -3.81
C VAL A 15 4.54 -4.68 -4.87
N VAL A 16 3.68 -4.10 -5.72
CA VAL A 16 4.11 -3.09 -6.68
C VAL A 16 3.95 -1.73 -6.00
N GLY A 17 5.08 -1.14 -5.60
CA GLY A 17 5.12 0.16 -4.94
C GLY A 17 4.84 1.34 -5.88
N HIS A 18 4.71 2.52 -5.29
CA HIS A 18 4.62 3.82 -5.95
C HIS A 18 3.40 3.98 -6.88
N LEU A 19 2.41 3.10 -6.78
CA LEU A 19 1.22 3.13 -7.62
C LEU A 19 0.26 4.28 -7.27
N GLY A 20 0.51 4.99 -6.17
CA GLY A 20 -0.13 6.29 -5.90
C GLY A 20 0.31 7.40 -6.86
N ASN A 21 1.42 7.25 -7.59
CA ASN A 21 1.87 8.22 -8.60
C ASN A 21 1.18 8.03 -9.97
N LEU A 22 0.61 6.85 -10.21
CA LEU A 22 -0.20 6.58 -11.39
C LEU A 22 -1.62 7.07 -11.11
N VAL A 23 -1.91 8.31 -11.48
CA VAL A 23 -3.24 8.90 -11.32
C VAL A 23 -4.17 8.33 -12.39
N ASP A 24 -4.90 7.27 -12.01
CA ASP A 24 -5.89 6.59 -12.83
C ASP A 24 -7.23 6.56 -12.07
N PRO A 25 -8.20 7.42 -12.42
CA PRO A 25 -9.51 7.45 -11.77
C PRO A 25 -10.28 6.12 -11.82
N THR A 26 -9.98 5.29 -12.81
CA THR A 26 -10.62 3.99 -13.00
C THR A 26 -9.88 2.84 -12.33
N VAL A 27 -8.66 3.10 -11.82
CA VAL A 27 -7.73 2.16 -11.17
C VAL A 27 -7.58 0.84 -11.93
N GLN A 28 -7.56 0.89 -13.27
CA GLN A 28 -7.54 -0.30 -14.13
C GLN A 28 -6.23 -1.06 -13.99
N ILE A 29 -5.11 -0.35 -13.97
CA ILE A 29 -3.80 -0.97 -13.78
C ILE A 29 -3.70 -1.58 -12.37
N HIS A 30 -4.17 -0.88 -11.35
CA HIS A 30 -4.19 -1.40 -9.98
C HIS A 30 -5.06 -2.67 -9.88
N LYS A 31 -6.27 -2.65 -10.46
CA LYS A 31 -7.16 -3.84 -10.56
C LYS A 31 -6.48 -4.99 -11.28
N ALA A 32 -5.77 -4.74 -12.39
CA ALA A 32 -5.07 -5.78 -13.14
C ALA A 32 -3.97 -6.44 -12.29
N ILE A 33 -3.24 -5.67 -11.49
CA ILE A 33 -2.23 -6.18 -10.55
C ILE A 33 -2.90 -7.02 -9.45
N CYS A 34 -3.98 -6.51 -8.84
CA CYS A 34 -4.70 -7.23 -7.79
C CYS A 34 -5.32 -8.54 -8.29
N LYS A 35 -5.88 -8.56 -9.51
CA LYS A 35 -6.44 -9.78 -10.13
C LYS A 35 -5.42 -10.90 -10.31
N ARG A 36 -4.14 -10.55 -10.48
CA ARG A 36 -3.04 -11.54 -10.52
C ARG A 36 -2.67 -12.06 -9.14
N GLY A 37 -3.15 -11.43 -8.07
CA GLY A 37 -2.89 -11.79 -6.67
C GLY A 37 -1.85 -10.92 -5.97
N ALA A 38 -1.25 -9.95 -6.67
CA ALA A 38 -0.25 -9.07 -6.08
C ALA A 38 -0.86 -7.89 -5.31
N TYR A 39 -0.06 -7.34 -4.40
CA TYR A 39 -0.42 -6.15 -3.64
C TYR A 39 -0.07 -4.88 -4.41
N VAL A 40 -0.88 -3.84 -4.19
CA VAL A 40 -0.73 -2.49 -4.72
C VAL A 40 -0.27 -1.58 -3.59
N GLY A 41 0.88 -0.93 -3.77
CA GLY A 41 1.46 -0.01 -2.81
C GLY A 41 1.08 1.44 -3.08
N PHE A 42 0.28 2.01 -2.20
CA PHE A 42 0.14 3.46 -2.03
C PHE A 42 1.09 3.89 -0.91
N ASP A 43 2.32 4.23 -1.27
CA ASP A 43 3.41 4.34 -0.30
C ASP A 43 3.87 5.77 -0.02
N ARG A 44 3.27 6.81 -0.61
CA ARG A 44 3.67 8.22 -0.41
C ARG A 44 2.63 9.06 0.31
N LEU A 45 1.91 8.45 1.24
CA LEU A 45 0.69 8.99 1.82
C LEU A 45 0.94 9.99 2.97
N GLY A 46 -0.10 10.77 3.27
CA GLY A 46 -0.17 11.72 4.38
C GLY A 46 0.43 13.09 4.03
N GLY A 47 0.50 13.43 2.74
CA GLY A 47 1.12 14.64 2.22
C GLY A 47 0.16 15.53 1.41
N PRO A 48 0.69 16.60 0.78
CA PRO A 48 -0.11 17.48 -0.07
C PRO A 48 -0.64 16.79 -1.34
N THR A 49 -0.03 15.67 -1.74
CA THR A 49 -0.41 14.90 -2.94
C THR A 49 -1.46 13.82 -2.66
N ASP A 50 -2.12 13.85 -1.50
CA ASP A 50 -3.12 12.85 -1.13
C ASP A 50 -4.44 13.00 -1.91
N GLU A 51 -4.73 14.17 -2.47
CA GLU A 51 -5.99 14.51 -3.15
C GLU A 51 -6.39 13.49 -4.23
N PRO A 52 -5.52 13.08 -5.17
CA PRO A 52 -5.84 12.00 -6.10
C PRO A 52 -5.79 10.60 -5.47
N GLN A 53 -5.08 10.41 -4.35
CA GLN A 53 -4.84 9.09 -3.77
C GLN A 53 -6.02 8.56 -2.96
N VAL A 54 -6.72 9.41 -2.20
CA VAL A 54 -7.93 9.02 -1.46
C VAL A 54 -8.99 8.39 -2.38
N PRO A 55 -9.44 9.03 -3.48
CA PRO A 55 -10.43 8.43 -4.36
C PRO A 55 -9.93 7.18 -5.08
N MET A 56 -8.64 7.10 -5.42
CA MET A 56 -8.08 5.88 -6.02
C MET A 56 -8.08 4.69 -5.05
N VAL A 57 -7.67 4.90 -3.80
CA VAL A 57 -7.73 3.85 -2.77
C VAL A 57 -9.17 3.40 -2.57
N MET A 58 -10.12 4.34 -2.44
CA MET A 58 -11.55 4.01 -2.31
C MET A 58 -12.10 3.29 -3.54
N ALA A 59 -11.71 3.68 -4.75
CA ALA A 59 -12.15 3.01 -5.98
C ALA A 59 -11.67 1.55 -6.05
N LEU A 60 -10.47 1.27 -5.55
CA LEU A 60 -9.92 -0.08 -5.50
C LEU A 60 -10.55 -0.92 -4.39
N VAL A 61 -10.79 -0.33 -3.22
CA VAL A 61 -11.55 -0.94 -2.11
C VAL A 61 -12.97 -1.29 -2.56
N ASN A 62 -13.69 -0.35 -3.17
CA ASN A 62 -15.06 -0.55 -3.66
C ASN A 62 -15.15 -1.58 -4.78
N ALA A 63 -14.05 -1.80 -5.51
CA ALA A 63 -13.92 -2.86 -6.50
C ALA A 63 -13.64 -4.25 -5.88
N GLY A 64 -13.59 -4.36 -4.55
CA GLY A 64 -13.42 -5.63 -3.84
C GLY A 64 -11.96 -6.02 -3.55
N PHE A 65 -11.00 -5.10 -3.70
CA PHE A 65 -9.56 -5.39 -3.57
C PHE A 65 -8.93 -4.82 -2.29
N ALA A 66 -9.71 -4.62 -1.22
CA ALA A 66 -9.19 -4.13 0.05
C ALA A 66 -8.08 -5.04 0.63
N ASP A 67 -8.13 -6.34 0.37
CA ASP A 67 -7.14 -7.35 0.76
C ASP A 67 -5.81 -7.26 -0.03
N ARG A 68 -5.73 -6.37 -1.02
CA ARG A 68 -4.53 -6.18 -1.86
C ARG A 68 -3.93 -4.78 -1.75
N VAL A 69 -4.43 -3.91 -0.87
CA VAL A 69 -3.88 -2.56 -0.69
C VAL A 69 -2.85 -2.52 0.44
N MET A 70 -1.70 -1.91 0.16
CA MET A 70 -0.65 -1.60 1.14
C MET A 70 -0.47 -0.08 1.25
N LEU A 71 -0.35 0.42 2.48
CA LEU A 71 -0.22 1.86 2.76
C LEU A 71 1.14 2.16 3.41
N SER A 72 1.83 3.21 2.98
CA SER A 72 3.08 3.67 3.60
C SER A 72 3.30 5.17 3.39
N SER A 73 4.44 5.69 3.87
CA SER A 73 4.85 7.10 3.77
C SER A 73 6.10 7.35 2.90
N ASP A 74 6.86 6.31 2.54
CA ASP A 74 8.06 6.34 1.68
C ASP A 74 9.04 7.44 2.12
N LEU A 75 9.24 7.52 3.44
CA LEU A 75 10.18 8.47 4.02
C LEU A 75 11.59 7.94 3.89
N ALA A 76 12.36 8.56 3.00
CA ALA A 76 13.74 8.20 2.72
C ALA A 76 14.76 9.33 3.03
N ARG A 77 14.31 10.47 3.58
CA ARG A 77 15.14 11.67 3.73
C ARG A 77 15.25 12.15 5.20
N PRO A 78 16.44 12.57 5.66
CA PRO A 78 16.61 13.08 7.03
C PRO A 78 15.73 14.28 7.36
N ASN A 79 15.48 15.19 6.43
CA ASN A 79 14.60 16.34 6.66
C ASN A 79 13.11 15.96 6.81
N ALA A 80 12.75 14.70 6.54
CA ALA A 80 11.37 14.25 6.57
C ALA A 80 10.97 13.63 7.92
N ILE A 81 11.92 13.42 8.84
CA ILE A 81 11.64 12.90 10.19
C ILE A 81 11.23 14.02 11.16
N LYS A 82 10.40 13.70 12.16
CA LYS A 82 9.88 14.68 13.15
C LYS A 82 10.97 15.49 13.84
N ARG A 83 12.06 14.84 14.28
CA ARG A 83 13.18 15.49 14.96
C ARG A 83 13.78 16.64 14.16
N ASN A 84 13.72 16.55 12.83
CA ASN A 84 14.29 17.54 11.91
C ASN A 84 13.21 18.48 11.31
N GLY A 85 12.03 18.55 11.93
CA GLY A 85 10.91 19.40 11.48
C GLY A 85 10.05 18.81 10.35
N GLY A 86 10.33 17.57 9.92
CA GLY A 86 9.58 16.90 8.86
C GLY A 86 8.26 16.28 9.32
N PRO A 87 7.45 15.72 8.39
CA PRO A 87 6.13 15.16 8.69
C PRO A 87 6.18 13.90 9.57
N GLY A 88 7.24 13.09 9.49
CA GLY A 88 7.43 11.88 10.29
C GLY A 88 6.66 10.64 9.82
N TYR A 89 7.07 9.47 10.29
CA TYR A 89 6.52 8.16 9.87
C TYR A 89 5.03 7.98 10.14
N ALA A 90 4.51 8.63 11.18
CA ALA A 90 3.11 8.49 11.56
C ALA A 90 2.15 9.15 10.55
N LYS A 91 2.62 9.95 9.59
CA LYS A 91 1.77 10.73 8.67
C LYS A 91 0.73 9.90 7.91
N THR A 92 1.05 8.66 7.53
CA THR A 92 0.08 7.76 6.88
C THR A 92 -1.07 7.47 7.83
N LEU A 93 -0.78 7.22 9.11
CA LEU A 93 -1.79 6.93 10.13
C LEU A 93 -2.54 8.17 10.61
N THR A 94 -1.83 9.28 10.83
CA THR A 94 -2.39 10.48 11.48
C THR A 94 -2.98 11.49 10.52
N VAL A 95 -2.63 11.43 9.23
CA VAL A 95 -3.13 12.37 8.21
C VAL A 95 -3.94 11.64 7.14
N PHE A 96 -3.42 10.55 6.58
CA PHE A 96 -4.10 9.88 5.46
C PHE A 96 -5.30 9.04 5.90
N LEU A 97 -5.17 8.21 6.95
CA LEU A 97 -6.31 7.38 7.40
C LEU A 97 -7.55 8.21 7.80
N PRO A 98 -7.45 9.36 8.48
CA PRO A 98 -8.61 10.22 8.72
C PRO A 98 -9.31 10.68 7.43
N LYS A 99 -8.55 11.04 6.38
CA LYS A 99 -9.12 11.40 5.07
C LYS A 99 -9.84 10.21 4.43
N LEU A 100 -9.25 9.03 4.54
CA LEU A 100 -9.84 7.80 3.99
C LEU A 100 -11.13 7.40 4.73
N LYS A 101 -11.15 7.55 6.05
CA LYS A 101 -12.35 7.36 6.88
C LYS A 101 -13.44 8.37 6.52
N ALA A 102 -13.08 9.64 6.35
CA ALA A 102 -14.01 10.68 5.88
C ALA A 102 -14.57 10.40 4.47
N ALA A 103 -13.81 9.70 3.62
CA ALA A 103 -14.25 9.25 2.30
C ALA A 103 -15.10 7.96 2.33
N GLY A 104 -15.35 7.38 3.51
CA GLY A 104 -16.25 6.24 3.69
C GLY A 104 -15.58 4.90 3.97
N ALA A 105 -14.26 4.83 4.16
CA ALA A 105 -13.62 3.58 4.59
C ALA A 105 -14.05 3.21 6.01
N THR A 106 -14.48 1.97 6.19
CA THR A 106 -14.81 1.41 7.51
C THR A 106 -13.55 1.10 8.32
N ASP A 107 -13.71 0.93 9.62
CA ASP A 107 -12.59 0.53 10.49
C ASP A 107 -12.05 -0.87 10.12
N ASP A 108 -12.90 -1.77 9.63
CA ASP A 108 -12.48 -3.08 9.11
C ASP A 108 -11.63 -2.97 7.84
N VAL A 109 -12.01 -2.08 6.90
CA VAL A 109 -11.21 -1.83 5.69
C VAL A 109 -9.85 -1.24 6.08
N ILE A 110 -9.83 -0.27 7.00
CA ILE A 110 -8.58 0.32 7.49
C ILE A 110 -7.72 -0.76 8.16
N ARG A 111 -8.31 -1.60 9.02
CA ARG A 111 -7.62 -2.72 9.66
C ARG A 111 -7.05 -3.69 8.63
N GLN A 112 -7.83 -4.04 7.59
CA GLN A 112 -7.38 -4.91 6.51
C GLN A 112 -6.08 -4.38 5.89
N MET A 113 -6.05 -3.09 5.53
CA MET A 113 -4.90 -2.48 4.85
C MET A 113 -3.69 -2.21 5.76
N THR A 114 -3.91 -2.01 7.06
CA THR A 114 -2.86 -1.57 8.00
C THR A 114 -2.33 -2.68 8.90
N VAL A 115 -3.10 -3.77 9.06
CA VAL A 115 -2.76 -4.88 9.95
C VAL A 115 -2.75 -6.19 9.18
N ASP A 116 -3.88 -6.58 8.58
CA ASP A 116 -4.03 -7.93 8.06
C ASP A 116 -3.22 -8.16 6.77
N ASN A 117 -3.22 -7.20 5.84
CA ASN A 117 -2.41 -7.26 4.62
C ASN A 117 -0.91 -7.33 4.94
N PRO A 118 -0.31 -6.40 5.73
CA PRO A 118 1.10 -6.50 6.11
C PRO A 118 1.42 -7.79 6.86
N ARG A 119 0.53 -8.24 7.77
CA ARG A 119 0.71 -9.48 8.52
C ARG A 119 0.79 -10.69 7.60
N GLN A 120 -0.11 -10.80 6.62
CA GLN A 120 -0.11 -11.90 5.66
C GLN A 120 1.11 -11.86 4.74
N PHE A 121 1.44 -10.67 4.22
CA PHE A 121 2.54 -10.49 3.28
C PHE A 121 3.91 -10.79 3.91
N LEU A 122 4.18 -10.24 5.10
CA LEU A 122 5.45 -10.35 5.80
C LEU A 122 5.62 -11.67 6.56
N ALA A 123 4.53 -12.40 6.83
CA ALA A 123 4.62 -13.73 7.43
C ALA A 123 5.15 -14.74 6.40
N PHE A 124 6.39 -15.18 6.60
CA PHE A 124 6.95 -16.33 5.87
C PHE A 124 7.95 -17.09 6.73
N VAL A 125 8.07 -18.39 6.46
CA VAL A 125 9.14 -19.23 7.00
C VAL A 125 10.20 -19.36 5.91
N PRO A 126 11.45 -18.90 6.14
CA PRO A 126 12.53 -19.09 5.18
C PRO A 126 12.77 -20.57 4.90
N LYS A 127 12.86 -20.97 3.62
CA LYS A 127 13.13 -22.38 3.23
C LYS A 127 14.54 -22.84 3.63
N THR A 128 15.47 -21.92 3.78
CA THR A 128 16.85 -22.17 4.19
C THR A 128 17.24 -21.15 5.24
N ARG A 129 17.79 -21.60 6.37
CA ARG A 129 18.47 -20.68 7.29
C ARG A 129 19.64 -20.05 6.55
N ARG A 130 19.78 -18.72 6.62
CA ARG A 130 21.06 -18.10 6.27
C ARG A 130 22.12 -18.74 7.18
N PRO A 131 23.25 -19.24 6.64
CA PRO A 131 24.36 -19.63 7.49
C PRO A 131 24.73 -18.42 8.37
N ALA A 132 25.04 -18.72 9.64
CA ALA A 132 25.43 -17.73 10.64
C ALA A 132 26.75 -17.04 10.25
#